data_AF-A0A917P8P8-F1
#
_entry.id   AF-A0A917P8P8-F1
#
_cell.length_a   1.000
_cell.length_b   1.000
_cell.length_c   1.000
_cell.angle_alpha   90.00
_cell.angle_beta   90.00
_cell.angle_gamma   90.00
#
_symmetry.space_group_name_H-M   'P 1'
#
loop_
_entity.id
_entity.type
_entity.pdbx_description
1 polymer ?
#
loop_
_entity_poly.entity_id
_entity_poly.type
_entity_poly.pdbx_seq_one_letter_code
_entity_poly.pdbx_strand_id
1 'polypeptide(L)'
;MPPRRRAAPRPAHNEAAQLADQLQEAGYTKRDIARVINRDPSLVSQFYTKNKGAAFVTALREVLAAVQTGGITDLPELTAIAARHIQRRTTTSGARARVRGKAVLITPTGSGTGRVGAQAIASGSARLRPLIAEAARQGLRLAFTVRLAKTAYLHSSGSRTDSPGIRRDVIQRADHTEERSYGSAQTGGFDAADFARRVNAASGDVTAAVHQWLVETGRIHPDVHILHLEIRTWRPR
;
A
#
# COMPACT_ATOMS: atom_id res chain seq x y z
N MET A 1 33.26 35.24 -22.88
CA MET A 1 32.97 33.79 -22.81
C MET A 1 32.25 33.50 -21.50
N PRO A 2 31.07 32.86 -21.49
CA PRO A 2 30.45 32.42 -20.25
C PRO A 2 31.17 31.15 -19.73
N PRO A 3 31.27 30.96 -18.41
CA PRO A 3 31.99 29.84 -17.84
C PRO A 3 31.21 28.54 -18.07
N ARG A 4 31.87 27.54 -18.67
CA ARG A 4 31.38 26.16 -18.78
C ARG A 4 31.12 25.62 -17.38
N ARG A 5 29.84 25.46 -17.01
CA ARG A 5 29.42 24.68 -15.84
C ARG A 5 29.99 23.26 -15.99
N ARG A 6 31.01 22.93 -15.19
CA ARG A 6 31.45 21.55 -15.00
C ARG A 6 30.25 20.76 -14.48
N ALA A 7 29.81 19.77 -15.26
CA ALA A 7 28.79 18.83 -14.84
C ALA A 7 29.26 18.15 -13.54
N ALA A 8 28.41 18.17 -12.51
CA ALA A 8 28.66 17.45 -11.28
C ALA A 8 28.88 15.95 -11.62
N PRO A 9 29.85 15.28 -10.97
CA PRO A 9 30.06 13.85 -11.17
C PRO A 9 28.74 13.10 -10.89
N ARG A 10 28.34 12.22 -11.82
CA ARG A 10 27.16 11.37 -11.66
C ARG A 10 27.29 10.65 -10.30
N PRO A 11 26.24 10.64 -9.46
CA PRO A 11 26.28 9.90 -8.22
C PRO A 11 26.63 8.44 -8.54
N ALA A 12 27.63 7.88 -7.84
CA ALA A 12 28.04 6.50 -8.02
C ALA A 12 26.78 5.62 -7.94
N HIS A 13 26.46 4.93 -9.04
CA HIS A 13 25.34 4.01 -9.07
C HIS A 13 25.53 3.00 -7.95
N ASN A 14 24.44 2.71 -7.25
CA ASN A 14 24.49 1.70 -6.21
C ASN A 14 24.71 0.32 -6.83
N GLU A 15 25.10 -0.63 -5.99
CA GLU A 15 25.52 -1.92 -6.51
C GLU A 15 24.42 -2.65 -7.30
N ALA A 16 23.16 -2.54 -6.85
CA ALA A 16 22.03 -3.10 -7.57
C ALA A 16 21.83 -2.46 -8.96
N ALA A 17 22.06 -1.15 -9.10
CA ALA A 17 22.03 -0.45 -10.38
C ALA A 17 23.20 -0.88 -11.29
N GLN A 18 24.40 -1.05 -10.73
CA GLN A 18 25.56 -1.52 -11.51
C GLN A 18 25.36 -2.95 -12.05
N LEU A 19 24.80 -3.84 -11.23
CA LEU A 19 24.45 -5.20 -11.66
C LEU A 19 23.32 -5.20 -12.70
N ALA A 20 22.33 -4.32 -12.53
CA ALA A 20 21.27 -4.16 -13.52
C ALA A 20 21.77 -3.55 -14.84
N ASP A 21 22.79 -2.70 -14.81
CA ASP A 21 23.47 -2.18 -16.01
C ASP A 21 24.18 -3.32 -16.76
N GLN A 22 24.94 -4.17 -16.04
CA GLN A 22 25.61 -5.34 -16.65
C GLN A 22 24.63 -6.35 -17.25
N LEU A 23 23.49 -6.59 -16.61
CA LEU A 23 22.43 -7.42 -17.18
C LEU A 23 21.78 -6.76 -18.42
N GLN A 24 21.66 -5.44 -18.44
CA GLN A 24 21.18 -4.71 -19.63
C GLN A 24 22.18 -4.79 -20.78
N GLU A 25 23.48 -4.72 -20.50
CA GLU A 25 24.55 -4.93 -21.49
C GLU A 25 24.51 -6.36 -22.06
N ALA A 26 24.14 -7.34 -21.24
CA ALA A 26 23.87 -8.71 -21.69
C ALA A 26 22.53 -8.90 -22.43
N GLY A 27 21.78 -7.82 -22.68
CA GLY A 27 20.56 -7.82 -23.49
C GLY A 27 19.24 -7.94 -22.72
N TYR A 28 19.26 -7.96 -21.38
CA TYR A 28 18.04 -8.04 -20.57
C TYR A 28 17.39 -6.67 -20.38
N THR A 29 16.08 -6.57 -20.59
CA THR A 29 15.38 -5.31 -20.30
C THR A 29 15.16 -5.12 -18.80
N LYS A 30 14.89 -3.88 -18.37
CA LYS A 30 14.45 -3.61 -16.98
C LYS A 30 13.23 -4.42 -16.57
N ARG A 31 12.37 -4.78 -17.53
CA ARG A 31 11.20 -5.62 -17.29
C ARG A 31 11.58 -7.07 -17.02
N ASP A 32 12.56 -7.59 -17.73
CA ASP A 32 13.04 -8.96 -17.56
C ASP A 32 13.80 -9.09 -16.24
N ILE A 33 14.68 -8.13 -15.93
CA ILE A 33 15.37 -8.07 -14.64
C ILE A 33 14.36 -8.03 -13.48
N ALA A 34 13.31 -7.22 -13.61
CA ALA A 34 12.25 -7.15 -12.61
C ALA A 34 11.50 -8.48 -12.47
N ARG A 35 11.21 -9.17 -13.58
CA ARG A 35 10.57 -10.48 -13.60
C ARG A 35 11.43 -11.54 -12.90
N VAL A 36 12.74 -11.57 -13.18
CA VAL A 36 13.71 -12.49 -12.55
C VAL A 36 13.72 -12.33 -11.02
N ILE A 37 13.68 -11.10 -10.52
CA ILE A 37 13.63 -10.86 -9.06
C ILE A 37 12.20 -10.88 -8.48
N ASN A 38 11.20 -11.27 -9.29
CA ASN A 38 9.78 -11.31 -8.96
C ASN A 38 9.24 -9.96 -8.43
N ARG A 39 9.53 -8.87 -9.13
CA ARG A 39 9.11 -7.50 -8.78
C ARG A 39 8.61 -6.73 -9.99
N ASP A 40 8.06 -5.55 -9.71
CA ASP A 40 7.60 -4.62 -10.73
C ASP A 40 8.78 -3.82 -11.34
N PRO A 41 8.76 -3.49 -12.65
CA PRO A 41 9.84 -2.72 -13.30
C PRO A 41 10.13 -1.36 -12.66
N SER A 42 9.15 -0.77 -11.97
CA SER A 42 9.35 0.45 -11.19
C SER A 42 10.37 0.29 -10.06
N LEU A 43 10.55 -0.93 -9.53
CA LEU A 43 11.57 -1.20 -8.52
C LEU A 43 12.98 -1.11 -9.12
N VAL A 44 13.20 -1.67 -10.31
CA VAL A 44 14.49 -1.59 -11.01
C VAL A 44 14.82 -0.14 -11.34
N SER A 45 13.83 0.65 -11.75
CA SER A 45 14.01 2.10 -11.94
C SER A 45 14.42 2.82 -10.64
N GLN A 46 13.93 2.35 -9.49
CA GLN A 46 14.29 2.90 -8.18
C GLN A 46 15.70 2.54 -7.72
N PHE A 47 16.39 1.57 -8.34
CA PHE A 47 17.80 1.33 -8.08
C PHE A 47 18.61 2.59 -8.41
N TYR A 48 18.36 3.15 -9.59
CA TYR A 48 19.00 4.36 -10.09
C TYR A 48 18.55 5.62 -9.37
N THR A 49 17.24 5.80 -9.18
CA THR A 49 16.71 7.11 -8.72
C THR A 49 16.63 7.25 -7.20
N LYS A 50 16.53 6.13 -6.48
CA LYS A 50 16.25 6.13 -5.02
C LYS A 50 17.25 5.30 -4.21
N ASN A 51 18.35 4.88 -4.84
CA ASN A 51 19.37 4.05 -4.20
C ASN A 51 18.76 2.81 -3.49
N LYS A 52 17.73 2.20 -4.09
CA LYS A 52 17.12 0.96 -3.59
C LYS A 52 17.81 -0.27 -4.17
N GLY A 53 17.46 -1.45 -3.69
CA GLY A 53 17.87 -2.71 -4.31
C GLY A 53 18.90 -3.52 -3.53
N ALA A 54 19.41 -3.01 -2.40
CA ALA A 54 20.38 -3.72 -1.55
C ALA A 54 19.97 -5.18 -1.23
N ALA A 55 18.68 -5.40 -0.95
CA ALA A 55 18.15 -6.74 -0.65
C ALA A 55 18.13 -7.71 -1.84
N PHE A 56 18.43 -7.24 -3.06
CA PHE A 56 18.45 -8.03 -4.28
C PHE A 56 19.85 -8.20 -4.86
N VAL A 57 20.87 -7.57 -4.26
CA VAL A 57 22.26 -7.59 -4.77
C VAL A 57 22.76 -9.03 -4.92
N THR A 58 22.63 -9.86 -3.88
CA THR A 58 23.06 -11.26 -3.95
C THR A 58 22.35 -12.00 -5.08
N ALA A 59 21.04 -11.84 -5.21
CA ALA A 59 20.28 -12.48 -6.28
C ALA A 59 20.71 -12.00 -7.68
N LEU A 60 20.97 -10.71 -7.85
CA LEU A 60 21.43 -10.14 -9.12
C LEU A 60 22.84 -10.59 -9.49
N ARG A 61 23.75 -10.74 -8.51
CA ARG A 61 25.09 -11.30 -8.74
C ARG A 61 25.03 -12.75 -9.23
N GLU A 62 24.21 -13.58 -8.58
CA GLU A 62 24.06 -14.99 -8.96
C GLU A 62 23.41 -15.14 -10.34
N VAL A 63 22.42 -14.31 -10.66
CA VAL A 63 21.83 -14.24 -12.00
C VAL A 63 22.87 -13.82 -13.04
N LEU A 64 23.66 -12.78 -12.74
CA LEU A 64 24.70 -12.31 -13.66
C LEU A 64 25.77 -13.38 -13.88
N ALA A 65 26.20 -14.08 -12.82
CA ALA A 65 27.11 -15.21 -12.94
C ALA A 65 26.49 -16.32 -13.80
N ALA A 66 25.24 -16.70 -13.56
CA ALA A 66 24.54 -17.69 -14.37
C ALA A 66 24.48 -17.34 -15.87
N VAL A 67 24.28 -16.05 -16.19
CA VAL A 67 24.30 -15.54 -17.56
C VAL A 67 25.71 -15.59 -18.15
N GLN A 68 26.70 -15.05 -17.44
CA GLN A 68 28.07 -14.84 -17.97
C GLN A 68 28.91 -16.11 -18.00
N THR A 69 28.81 -16.95 -16.97
CA THR A 69 29.64 -18.16 -16.81
C THR A 69 28.85 -19.43 -17.12
N GLY A 70 27.57 -19.47 -16.76
CA GLY A 70 26.70 -20.62 -17.01
C GLY A 70 26.04 -20.62 -18.40
N GLY A 71 26.06 -19.50 -19.12
CA GLY A 71 25.39 -19.36 -20.42
C GLY A 71 23.87 -19.48 -20.34
N ILE A 72 23.27 -19.34 -19.15
CA ILE A 72 21.83 -19.50 -18.94
C ILE A 72 21.13 -18.26 -19.47
N THR A 73 20.30 -18.44 -20.49
CA THR A 73 19.51 -17.35 -21.10
C THR A 73 18.02 -17.39 -20.73
N ASP A 74 17.53 -18.54 -20.24
CA ASP A 74 16.11 -18.75 -19.95
C ASP A 74 15.63 -17.99 -18.70
N LEU A 75 14.57 -17.19 -18.85
CA LEU A 75 14.06 -16.34 -17.76
C LEU A 75 13.49 -17.13 -16.57
N PRO A 76 12.67 -18.18 -16.77
CA PRO A 76 12.26 -19.08 -15.68
C PRO A 76 13.44 -19.64 -14.89
N GLU A 77 14.50 -20.10 -15.55
CA GLU A 77 15.68 -20.63 -14.88
C GLU A 77 16.42 -19.56 -14.07
N LEU A 78 16.65 -18.38 -14.65
CA LEU A 78 17.23 -17.23 -13.94
C LEU A 78 16.37 -16.80 -12.75
N THR A 79 15.05 -16.89 -12.88
CA THR A 79 14.10 -16.62 -11.79
C THR A 79 14.26 -17.62 -10.65
N ALA A 80 14.44 -18.91 -10.97
CA ALA A 80 14.66 -19.96 -9.98
C ALA A 80 15.98 -19.76 -9.22
N ILE A 81 17.04 -19.32 -9.91
CA ILE A 81 18.32 -18.93 -9.30
C ILE A 81 18.11 -17.75 -8.35
N ALA A 82 17.55 -16.64 -8.85
CA ALA A 82 17.31 -15.44 -8.05
C ALA A 82 16.46 -15.73 -6.79
N ALA A 83 15.43 -16.57 -6.91
CA ALA A 83 14.51 -16.88 -5.82
C ALA A 83 15.21 -17.46 -4.58
N ARG A 84 16.30 -18.21 -4.76
CA ARG A 84 17.09 -18.79 -3.64
C ARG A 84 17.77 -17.74 -2.78
N HIS A 85 17.99 -16.55 -3.33
CA HIS A 85 18.74 -15.47 -2.68
C HIS A 85 17.87 -14.26 -2.31
N ILE A 86 16.58 -14.27 -2.63
CA ILE A 86 15.66 -13.18 -2.28
C ILE A 86 14.91 -13.53 -0.99
N GLN A 87 15.32 -12.90 0.10
CA GLN A 87 14.62 -13.04 1.38
C GLN A 87 13.53 -11.99 1.55
N ARG A 88 12.39 -12.39 2.12
CA ARG A 88 11.40 -11.43 2.60
C ARG A 88 11.96 -10.71 3.82
N ARG A 89 11.79 -9.39 3.85
CA ARG A 89 12.04 -8.59 5.05
C ARG A 89 11.19 -9.12 6.21
N THR A 90 11.82 -9.31 7.36
CA THR A 90 11.17 -9.63 8.63
C THR A 90 11.03 -8.38 9.50
N THR A 91 10.08 -8.42 10.43
CA THR A 91 9.98 -7.46 11.53
C THR A 91 11.09 -7.73 12.54
N THR A 92 11.31 -6.81 13.47
CA THR A 92 12.27 -7.00 14.59
C THR A 92 11.99 -8.28 15.40
N SER A 93 10.74 -8.74 15.42
CA SER A 93 10.32 -10.00 16.04
C SER A 93 10.47 -11.25 15.16
N GLY A 94 11.07 -11.16 13.98
CA GLY A 94 11.25 -12.27 13.03
C GLY A 94 10.01 -12.62 12.19
N ALA A 95 8.85 -12.00 12.46
CA ALA A 95 7.65 -12.21 11.66
C ALA A 95 7.81 -11.61 10.25
N ARG A 96 7.14 -12.17 9.24
CA ARG A 96 7.18 -11.62 7.87
C ARG A 96 6.61 -10.19 7.86
N ALA A 97 7.39 -9.22 7.36
CA ALA A 97 6.93 -7.84 7.29
C ALA A 97 5.71 -7.71 6.36
N ARG A 98 4.65 -7.04 6.84
CA ARG A 98 3.42 -6.83 6.06
C ARG A 98 3.72 -5.92 4.87
N VAL A 99 3.48 -6.42 3.66
CA VAL A 99 3.55 -5.62 2.44
C VAL A 99 2.32 -4.69 2.40
N ARG A 100 2.53 -3.38 2.20
CA ARG A 100 1.42 -2.44 1.91
C ARG A 100 0.85 -2.80 0.54
N GLY A 101 -0.27 -3.53 0.52
CA GLY A 101 -0.96 -3.90 -0.72
C GLY A 101 -1.61 -2.69 -1.40
N LYS A 102 -1.64 -2.70 -2.74
CA LYS A 102 -2.71 -2.02 -3.50
C LYS A 102 -4.05 -2.65 -3.09
N ALA A 103 -5.15 -1.92 -3.23
CA ALA A 103 -6.48 -2.40 -2.84
C ALA A 103 -6.72 -3.83 -3.35
N VAL A 104 -6.82 -4.77 -2.40
CA VAL A 104 -7.02 -6.18 -2.68
C VAL A 104 -8.53 -6.37 -2.80
N LEU A 105 -8.97 -6.66 -4.02
CA LEU A 105 -10.26 -7.31 -4.26
C LEU A 105 -10.26 -8.60 -3.42
N ILE A 106 -11.27 -8.73 -2.57
CA ILE A 106 -11.39 -9.71 -1.47
C ILE A 106 -10.69 -11.04 -1.76
N THR A 107 -9.83 -11.48 -0.84
CA THR A 107 -9.12 -12.75 -0.92
C THR A 107 -10.11 -13.93 -0.88
N PRO A 108 -9.71 -15.12 -1.36
CA PRO A 108 -10.56 -16.32 -1.27
C PRO A 108 -11.02 -16.67 0.16
N THR A 109 -10.27 -16.24 1.17
CA THR A 109 -10.63 -16.42 2.58
C THR A 109 -11.69 -15.42 3.07
N GLY A 110 -12.25 -14.60 2.17
CA GLY A 110 -13.31 -13.65 2.48
C GLY A 110 -12.83 -12.41 3.25
N SER A 111 -11.57 -12.01 3.07
CA SER A 111 -11.01 -10.79 3.67
C SER A 111 -10.54 -9.82 2.59
N GLY A 112 -10.86 -8.55 2.74
CA GLY A 112 -10.47 -7.51 1.78
C GLY A 112 -9.90 -6.29 2.46
N THR A 113 -9.03 -5.57 1.76
CA THR A 113 -8.55 -4.27 2.25
C THR A 113 -8.22 -3.33 1.10
N GLY A 114 -8.61 -2.07 1.24
CA GLY A 114 -8.33 -1.02 0.27
C GLY A 114 -7.94 0.26 0.97
N ARG A 115 -6.85 0.90 0.51
CA ARG A 115 -6.29 2.09 1.15
C ARG A 115 -6.08 3.22 0.13
N VAL A 116 -6.48 4.43 0.46
CA VAL A 116 -6.43 5.61 -0.41
C VAL A 116 -5.92 6.85 0.32
N GLY A 117 -5.09 7.62 -0.37
CA GLY A 117 -4.56 8.90 0.13
C GLY A 117 -5.17 10.08 -0.64
N ALA A 118 -4.71 11.29 -0.30
CA ALA A 118 -5.26 12.58 -0.74
C ALA A 118 -5.70 12.65 -2.22
N GLN A 119 -4.88 12.21 -3.17
CA GLN A 119 -5.23 12.28 -4.60
C GLN A 119 -6.50 11.50 -4.96
N ALA A 120 -6.69 10.32 -4.37
CA ALA A 120 -7.88 9.51 -4.61
C ALA A 120 -9.08 9.98 -3.79
N ILE A 121 -8.86 10.66 -2.66
CA ILE A 121 -9.92 11.29 -1.88
C ILE A 121 -10.60 12.39 -2.72
N ALA A 122 -9.83 13.22 -3.41
CA ALA A 122 -10.35 14.27 -4.28
C ALA A 122 -11.27 13.74 -5.40
N SER A 123 -11.10 12.48 -5.82
CA SER A 123 -11.95 11.82 -6.81
C SER A 123 -12.96 10.86 -6.16
N GLY A 124 -13.38 11.12 -4.92
CA GLY A 124 -14.39 10.34 -4.21
C GLY A 124 -13.99 8.91 -3.84
N SER A 125 -12.70 8.58 -3.94
CA SER A 125 -12.14 7.26 -3.64
C SER A 125 -12.80 6.11 -4.42
N ALA A 126 -13.27 6.37 -5.65
CA ALA A 126 -14.06 5.45 -6.48
C ALA A 126 -13.45 4.03 -6.60
N ARG A 127 -12.12 3.90 -6.54
CA ARG A 127 -11.43 2.60 -6.58
C ARG A 127 -11.72 1.68 -5.39
N LEU A 128 -12.30 2.18 -4.30
CA LEU A 128 -12.74 1.38 -3.15
C LEU A 128 -14.15 0.81 -3.35
N ARG A 129 -14.94 1.36 -4.28
CA ARG A 129 -16.31 0.95 -4.51
C ARG A 129 -16.43 -0.54 -4.88
N PRO A 130 -15.59 -1.12 -5.77
CA PRO A 130 -15.66 -2.56 -6.06
C PRO A 130 -15.44 -3.45 -4.84
N LEU A 131 -14.53 -3.06 -3.92
CA LEU A 131 -14.29 -3.78 -2.67
C LEU A 131 -15.54 -3.79 -1.78
N ILE A 132 -16.22 -2.64 -1.65
CA ILE A 132 -17.42 -2.50 -0.83
C ILE A 132 -18.60 -3.26 -1.46
N ALA A 133 -18.78 -3.13 -2.78
CA ALA A 133 -19.84 -3.83 -3.51
C ALA A 133 -19.69 -5.35 -3.42
N GLU A 134 -18.48 -5.86 -3.59
CA GLU A 134 -18.21 -7.30 -3.46
C GLU A 134 -18.36 -7.79 -2.03
N ALA A 135 -17.97 -6.98 -1.04
CA ALA A 135 -18.21 -7.29 0.37
C ALA A 135 -19.70 -7.38 0.70
N ALA A 136 -20.51 -6.46 0.16
CA ALA A 136 -21.96 -6.49 0.29
C ALA A 136 -22.57 -7.74 -0.36
N ARG A 137 -22.13 -8.08 -1.59
CA ARG A 137 -22.58 -9.27 -2.30
C ARG A 137 -22.30 -10.57 -1.54
N GLN A 138 -21.18 -10.63 -0.81
CA GLN A 138 -20.77 -11.77 -0.01
C GLN A 138 -21.27 -11.74 1.45
N GLY A 139 -22.07 -10.74 1.85
CA GLY A 139 -22.57 -10.63 3.23
C GLY A 139 -21.47 -10.43 4.28
N LEU A 140 -20.41 -9.70 3.93
CA LEU A 140 -19.25 -9.49 4.81
C LEU A 140 -19.49 -8.35 5.81
N ARG A 141 -18.65 -8.31 6.84
CA ARG A 141 -18.51 -7.16 7.73
C ARG A 141 -17.48 -6.18 7.17
N LEU A 142 -17.63 -4.90 7.51
CA LEU A 142 -16.80 -3.79 7.09
C LEU A 142 -16.32 -2.97 8.28
N ALA A 143 -15.09 -2.48 8.23
CA ALA A 143 -14.56 -1.43 9.07
C ALA A 143 -13.83 -0.42 8.19
N PHE A 144 -13.66 0.80 8.71
CA PHE A 144 -12.84 1.78 8.05
C PHE A 144 -11.95 2.54 9.02
N THR A 145 -10.89 3.14 8.48
CA THR A 145 -9.97 4.00 9.21
C THR A 145 -9.80 5.27 8.41
N VAL A 146 -9.97 6.42 9.06
CA VAL A 146 -9.81 7.74 8.44
C VAL A 146 -8.67 8.51 9.09
N ARG A 147 -8.01 9.37 8.32
CA ARG A 147 -7.07 10.37 8.84
C ARG A 147 -7.62 11.76 8.62
N LEU A 148 -7.69 12.55 9.69
CA LEU A 148 -8.10 13.96 9.64
C LEU A 148 -7.16 14.82 10.50
N ALA A 149 -7.30 16.14 10.42
CA ALA A 149 -6.68 17.04 11.40
C ALA A 149 -7.17 16.69 12.81
N LYS A 150 -6.31 16.79 13.84
CA LYS A 150 -6.70 16.45 15.21
C LYS A 150 -7.90 17.28 15.71
N THR A 151 -7.96 18.54 15.28
CA THR A 151 -9.04 19.49 15.58
C THR A 151 -10.35 19.17 14.87
N ALA A 152 -10.36 18.26 13.88
CA ALA A 152 -11.56 17.88 13.16
C ALA A 152 -12.48 16.96 13.98
N TYR A 153 -11.93 16.25 14.97
CA TYR A 153 -12.66 15.29 15.78
C TYR A 153 -13.38 15.97 16.94
N LEU A 154 -14.66 15.63 17.14
CA LEU A 154 -15.49 16.15 18.24
C LEU A 154 -15.21 15.46 19.58
N HIS A 155 -14.62 14.27 19.52
CA HIS A 155 -14.29 13.48 20.70
C HIS A 155 -12.78 13.41 20.91
N SER A 156 -12.37 13.29 22.17
CA SER A 156 -10.97 13.06 22.54
C SER A 156 -10.45 11.73 21.98
N SER A 157 -9.15 11.70 21.71
CA SER A 157 -8.44 10.52 21.21
C SER A 157 -8.68 9.30 22.11
N GLY A 158 -9.19 8.22 21.55
CA GLY A 158 -9.44 6.97 22.27
C GLY A 158 -10.73 6.96 23.11
N SER A 159 -11.60 7.95 22.93
CA SER A 159 -12.93 7.98 23.56
C SER A 159 -13.77 6.76 23.15
N ARG A 160 -14.44 6.14 24.13
CA ARG A 160 -15.37 5.03 23.89
C ARG A 160 -16.62 5.46 23.11
N THR A 161 -16.97 6.75 23.17
CA THR A 161 -18.11 7.32 22.44
C THR A 161 -17.79 7.46 20.94
N ASP A 162 -16.52 7.73 20.61
CA ASP A 162 -16.07 7.92 19.23
C ASP A 162 -15.99 6.59 18.48
N SER A 163 -15.18 5.66 19.02
CA SER A 163 -14.95 4.34 18.44
C SER A 163 -15.22 3.25 19.49
N PRO A 164 -16.50 2.88 19.71
CA PRO A 164 -16.87 1.82 20.64
C PRO A 164 -16.08 0.54 20.37
N GLY A 165 -15.42 0.02 21.40
CA GLY A 165 -14.62 -1.21 21.33
C GLY A 165 -13.17 -1.03 20.84
N ILE A 166 -12.77 0.13 20.33
CA ILE A 166 -11.46 0.30 19.67
C ILE A 166 -10.64 1.39 20.37
N ARG A 167 -10.29 1.12 21.63
CA ARG A 167 -9.62 2.11 22.49
C ARG A 167 -8.19 2.45 22.05
N ARG A 168 -7.53 1.62 21.22
CA ARG A 168 -6.09 1.71 20.91
C ARG A 168 -5.74 1.88 19.43
N ASP A 169 -6.71 1.95 18.52
CA ASP A 169 -6.42 2.19 17.09
C ASP A 169 -6.50 3.67 16.74
N VAL A 170 -5.90 4.51 17.59
CA VAL A 170 -5.69 5.93 17.35
C VAL A 170 -4.21 6.18 17.12
N ILE A 171 -3.85 6.67 15.94
CA ILE A 171 -2.46 6.97 15.58
C ILE A 171 -2.32 8.48 15.42
N GLN A 172 -1.73 9.12 16.42
CA GLN A 172 -1.33 10.53 16.33
C GLN A 172 -0.07 10.65 15.47
N ARG A 173 -0.07 11.62 14.57
CA ARG A 173 1.02 11.87 13.62
C ARG A 173 1.69 13.21 13.97
N ALA A 174 2.96 13.35 13.59
CA ALA A 174 3.73 14.56 13.86
C ALA A 174 3.20 15.81 13.12
N ASP A 175 2.42 15.62 12.05
CA ASP A 175 1.82 16.70 11.25
C ASP A 175 0.45 17.15 11.79
N HIS A 176 0.20 17.00 13.08
CA HIS A 176 -1.05 17.38 13.76
C HIS A 176 -2.32 16.71 13.21
N THR A 177 -2.16 15.59 12.52
CA THR A 177 -3.26 14.73 12.09
C THR A 177 -3.35 13.49 12.96
N GLU A 178 -4.51 12.84 12.91
CA GLU A 178 -4.78 11.63 13.66
C GLU A 178 -5.52 10.63 12.78
N GLU A 179 -5.12 9.35 12.85
CA GLU A 179 -5.86 8.25 12.25
C GLU A 179 -6.76 7.60 13.30
N ARG A 180 -8.04 7.41 12.98
CA ARG A 180 -9.01 6.72 13.84
C ARG A 180 -9.72 5.61 13.09
N SER A 181 -9.86 4.46 13.76
CA SER A 181 -10.56 3.29 13.22
C SER A 181 -11.96 3.16 13.79
N TYR A 182 -12.90 2.78 12.92
CA TYR A 182 -14.29 2.53 13.22
C TYR A 182 -14.63 1.10 12.76
N GLY A 183 -14.93 0.24 13.73
CA GLY A 183 -15.09 -1.20 13.53
C GLY A 183 -13.78 -2.00 13.51
N SER A 184 -13.86 -3.25 13.96
CA SER A 184 -12.78 -4.24 13.88
C SER A 184 -13.34 -5.66 13.86
N ALA A 185 -12.54 -6.64 13.46
CA ALA A 185 -12.94 -8.04 13.51
C ALA A 185 -13.17 -8.54 14.95
N GLN A 186 -12.56 -7.88 15.94
CA GLN A 186 -12.63 -8.23 17.35
C GLN A 186 -13.84 -7.60 18.07
N THR A 187 -14.23 -6.39 17.66
CA THR A 187 -15.20 -5.57 18.40
C THR A 187 -16.48 -5.33 17.61
N GLY A 188 -16.63 -5.98 16.46
CA GLY A 188 -17.72 -5.77 15.53
C GLY A 188 -17.40 -4.70 14.48
N GLY A 189 -18.07 -4.82 13.35
CA GLY A 189 -17.98 -3.89 12.22
C GLY A 189 -19.37 -3.61 11.65
N PHE A 190 -19.41 -2.73 10.67
CA PHE A 190 -20.61 -2.42 9.90
C PHE A 190 -21.00 -3.61 9.02
N ASP A 191 -22.29 -3.72 8.72
CA ASP A 191 -22.73 -4.55 7.60
C ASP A 191 -22.24 -3.90 6.28
N ALA A 192 -21.56 -4.69 5.44
CA ALA A 192 -21.09 -4.19 4.15
C ALA A 192 -22.24 -3.80 3.22
N ALA A 193 -23.41 -4.45 3.31
CA ALA A 193 -24.59 -4.10 2.51
C ALA A 193 -25.15 -2.73 2.91
N ASP A 194 -25.18 -2.42 4.20
CA ASP A 194 -25.61 -1.10 4.69
C ASP A 194 -24.68 0.00 4.19
N PHE A 195 -23.37 -0.25 4.27
CA PHE A 195 -22.38 0.72 3.81
C PHE A 195 -22.40 0.87 2.29
N ALA A 196 -22.65 -0.22 1.54
CA ALA A 196 -22.82 -0.15 0.09
C ALA A 196 -24.03 0.71 -0.31
N ARG A 197 -25.15 0.64 0.43
CA ARG A 197 -26.31 1.52 0.20
C ARG A 197 -25.95 2.99 0.41
N ARG A 198 -25.18 3.32 1.45
CA ARG A 198 -24.68 4.69 1.69
C ARG A 198 -23.77 5.18 0.56
N VAL A 199 -22.84 4.34 0.10
CA VAL A 199 -21.97 4.67 -1.05
C VAL A 199 -22.79 4.91 -2.32
N ASN A 200 -23.82 4.10 -2.58
CA ASN A 200 -24.71 4.31 -3.73
C ASN A 200 -25.53 5.60 -3.61
N ALA A 201 -26.03 5.93 -2.40
CA ALA A 201 -26.72 7.19 -2.14
C ALA A 201 -25.81 8.41 -2.34
N ALA A 202 -24.51 8.27 -2.12
CA ALA A 202 -23.47 9.25 -2.43
C ALA A 202 -22.95 9.14 -3.88
N SER A 203 -23.76 8.63 -4.82
CA SER A 203 -23.40 8.47 -6.24
C SER A 203 -22.11 7.69 -6.51
N GLY A 204 -21.74 6.79 -5.59
CA GLY A 204 -20.51 5.99 -5.66
C GLY A 204 -19.28 6.64 -5.02
N ASP A 205 -19.41 7.83 -4.42
CA ASP A 205 -18.36 8.49 -3.66
C ASP A 205 -18.23 7.85 -2.27
N VAL A 206 -17.16 7.08 -2.11
CA VAL A 206 -16.86 6.39 -0.85
C VAL A 206 -16.40 7.37 0.22
N THR A 207 -15.73 8.45 -0.16
CA THR A 207 -15.27 9.48 0.78
C THR A 207 -16.47 10.22 1.35
N ALA A 208 -17.39 10.65 0.50
CA ALA A 208 -18.60 11.36 0.92
C ALA A 208 -19.48 10.47 1.82
N ALA A 209 -19.65 9.19 1.49
CA ALA A 209 -20.42 8.26 2.33
C ALA A 209 -19.79 8.08 3.72
N VAL A 210 -18.46 7.96 3.82
CA VAL A 210 -17.75 7.88 5.10
C VAL A 210 -17.85 9.19 5.87
N HIS A 211 -17.65 10.31 5.18
CA HIS A 211 -17.74 11.65 5.77
C HIS A 211 -19.13 11.91 6.34
N GLN A 212 -20.19 11.67 5.57
CA GLN A 212 -21.59 11.79 6.00
C GLN A 212 -21.86 10.95 7.25
N TRP A 213 -21.43 9.68 7.27
CA TRP A 213 -21.60 8.85 8.46
C TRP A 213 -20.88 9.44 9.67
N LEU A 214 -19.66 9.95 9.53
CA LEU A 214 -18.91 10.55 10.64
C LEU A 214 -19.58 11.83 11.17
N VAL A 215 -20.19 12.63 10.29
CA VAL A 215 -20.93 13.84 10.67
C VAL A 215 -22.26 13.49 11.32
N GLU A 216 -23.08 12.63 10.70
CA GLU A 216 -24.37 12.17 11.22
C GLU A 216 -24.25 11.57 12.62
N THR A 217 -23.12 10.91 12.87
CA THR A 217 -22.86 10.25 14.14
C THR A 217 -22.10 11.17 15.12
N GLY A 218 -21.78 12.41 14.76
CA GLY A 218 -21.14 13.37 15.67
C GLY A 218 -19.69 13.04 16.03
N ARG A 219 -18.96 12.36 15.13
CA ARG A 219 -17.53 12.03 15.30
C ARG A 219 -16.63 13.18 14.85
N ILE A 220 -17.06 13.92 13.84
CA ILE A 220 -16.30 15.03 13.24
C ILE A 220 -17.17 16.26 12.96
N HIS A 221 -16.54 17.42 12.79
CA HIS A 221 -17.21 18.62 12.29
C HIS A 221 -17.61 18.47 10.79
N PRO A 222 -18.68 19.16 10.31
CA PRO A 222 -19.13 19.02 8.92
C PRO A 222 -18.16 19.50 7.84
N ASP A 223 -17.32 20.50 8.13
CA ASP A 223 -16.49 21.17 7.10
C ASP A 223 -15.08 20.58 6.95
N VAL A 224 -14.86 19.36 7.47
CA VAL A 224 -13.52 18.79 7.58
C VAL A 224 -13.19 17.90 6.40
N HIS A 225 -11.91 17.87 6.04
CA HIS A 225 -11.44 17.05 4.92
C HIS A 225 -10.76 15.76 5.40
N ILE A 226 -11.19 14.63 4.84
CA ILE A 226 -10.52 13.34 5.03
C ILE A 226 -9.22 13.33 4.23
N LEU A 227 -8.08 13.12 4.88
CA LEU A 227 -6.77 13.07 4.20
C LEU A 227 -6.41 11.65 3.74
N HIS A 228 -7.04 10.66 4.37
CA HIS A 228 -6.74 9.26 4.16
C HIS A 228 -7.96 8.40 4.51
N LEU A 229 -8.18 7.34 3.73
CA LEU A 229 -9.21 6.35 4.01
C LEU A 229 -8.70 4.93 3.76
N GLU A 230 -8.97 4.04 4.71
CA GLU A 230 -8.76 2.60 4.58
C GLU A 230 -10.08 1.88 4.85
N ILE A 231 -10.42 0.90 4.01
CA ILE A 231 -11.54 -0.02 4.20
C ILE A 231 -10.96 -1.42 4.46
N ARG A 232 -11.55 -2.13 5.41
CA ARG A 232 -11.22 -3.51 5.79
C ARG A 232 -12.50 -4.32 5.82
N THR A 233 -12.50 -5.51 5.24
CA THR A 233 -13.66 -6.41 5.23
C THR A 233 -13.27 -7.81 5.64
N TRP A 234 -14.20 -8.54 6.28
CA TRP A 234 -14.00 -9.90 6.74
C TRP A 234 -15.33 -10.66 6.81
N ARG A 235 -15.27 -11.99 6.74
CA ARG A 235 -16.42 -12.84 7.06
C ARG A 235 -16.75 -12.74 8.55
N PRO A 236 -18.02 -12.51 8.92
CA PRO A 236 -18.44 -12.68 10.31
C PRO A 236 -18.13 -14.12 10.76
N ARG A 237 -17.76 -14.27 12.04
CA ARG A 237 -17.56 -15.58 12.67
C ARG A 237 -18.89 -16.21 13.01
#